data_AF-A0A2V9YBA3-F1
#
_entry.id   AF-A0A2V9YBA3-F1
#
_cell.length_a   1.000
_cell.length_b   1.000
_cell.length_c   1.000
_cell.angle_alpha   90.00
_cell.angle_beta   90.00
_cell.angle_gamma   90.00
#
_symmetry.space_group_name_H-M   'P 1'
#
loop_
_entity.id
_entity.type
_entity.pdbx_description
1 polymer ?
#
loop_
_entity_poly.entity_id
_entity_poly.type
_entity_poly.pdbx_seq_one_letter_code
_entity_poly.pdbx_strand_id
1 'polypeptide(L)'
;MVFKTFDDETEQIEAAAPKLAKTKTNGANGAPKPAATPAAPAAKPTTAQGTTTSEGEVTFGSEEAEEFRKETGLPALKVEKGNVARFAFVPGVALKHARIHYREGVGEYRCLSTPEQKAACCEGVDKTAYAKDRFVGLIFAYVNVDPKTGKFPQGTKAPEVTVKAIRLSRANFKAISDLPSEEDNGGVYGIDIFMRHDSSRAFGYAFTRASAAKWTAIKDAAMKQAEPYLDGEALKRKIGKDLNEVEITLLLSGKGAVDADEATLEDVEQM
;
A
#
# COMPACT_ATOMS: atom_id res chain seq x y z
N MET A 1 12.69 59.98 29.49
CA MET A 1 11.68 59.67 28.44
C MET A 1 10.84 58.52 28.94
N VAL A 2 9.53 58.63 28.70
CA VAL A 2 8.43 58.02 29.45
C VAL A 2 8.35 56.50 29.25
N PHE A 3 8.20 55.79 30.37
CA PHE A 3 7.81 54.38 30.47
C PHE A 3 6.37 54.18 29.99
N LYS A 4 6.11 53.09 29.26
CA LYS A 4 4.76 52.54 29.12
C LYS A 4 4.80 51.03 29.32
N THR A 5 4.48 50.65 30.55
CA THR A 5 3.94 49.35 30.95
C THR A 5 2.56 49.17 30.30
N PHE A 6 2.24 47.93 29.91
CA PHE A 6 0.87 47.49 29.69
C PHE A 6 0.70 46.14 30.42
N ASP A 7 -0.20 46.21 31.40
CA ASP A 7 -0.78 45.17 32.26
C ASP A 7 -1.32 43.99 31.41
N ASP A 8 -1.14 42.72 31.76
CA ASP A 8 -1.74 41.95 32.88
C ASP A 8 -3.27 42.05 32.96
N GLU A 9 -3.96 41.23 32.16
CA GLU A 9 -5.31 40.77 32.49
C GLU A 9 -5.42 39.26 32.18
N THR A 10 -5.41 38.50 33.27
CA THR A 10 -5.95 37.15 33.39
C THR A 10 -7.47 37.18 33.22
N GLU A 11 -8.02 36.46 32.24
CA GLU A 11 -9.41 35.99 32.28
C GLU A 11 -9.45 34.46 32.30
N GLN A 12 -9.74 33.96 33.51
CA GLN A 12 -10.26 32.64 33.76
C GLN A 12 -11.71 32.58 33.26
N ILE A 13 -12.09 31.55 32.52
CA ILE A 13 -13.50 31.17 32.38
C ILE A 13 -13.62 29.69 32.71
N GLU A 14 -14.35 29.44 33.80
CA GLU A 14 -14.62 28.18 34.46
C GLU A 14 -15.43 27.19 33.63
N ALA A 15 -15.29 25.92 34.04
CA ALA A 15 -16.07 24.77 33.65
C ALA A 15 -17.55 24.89 34.02
N ALA A 16 -18.45 24.38 33.16
CA ALA A 16 -19.82 24.08 33.54
C ALA A 16 -20.43 22.92 32.72
N ALA A 17 -20.39 21.73 33.29
CA ALA A 17 -21.46 20.71 33.21
C ALA A 17 -21.65 20.20 34.65
N PRO A 18 -22.82 19.69 35.11
CA PRO A 18 -23.90 19.06 34.33
C PRO A 18 -25.33 19.45 34.79
N LYS A 19 -26.36 19.01 34.06
CA LYS A 19 -27.71 18.85 34.65
C LYS A 19 -28.30 17.48 34.29
N LEU A 20 -28.42 16.64 35.33
CA LEU A 20 -29.29 15.48 35.39
C LEU A 20 -30.76 15.92 35.35
N ALA A 21 -31.60 15.17 34.64
CA ALA A 21 -33.01 15.03 34.96
C ALA A 21 -33.39 13.54 34.94
N LYS A 22 -33.73 13.00 36.12
CA LYS A 22 -34.62 11.85 36.32
C LYS A 22 -36.05 12.36 36.02
N THR A 23 -37.12 11.61 35.71
CA THR A 23 -37.59 10.26 36.01
C THR A 23 -38.92 10.10 35.23
N LYS A 24 -39.29 8.90 34.75
CA LYS A 24 -40.48 8.15 35.22
C LYS A 24 -40.80 6.94 34.34
N THR A 25 -41.12 5.88 35.07
CA THR A 25 -41.63 4.55 34.72
C THR A 25 -43.10 4.54 34.34
N ASN A 26 -43.49 3.49 33.59
CA ASN A 26 -44.71 2.66 33.62
C ASN A 26 -44.87 2.08 32.20
N GLY A 27 -45.27 0.85 31.91
CA GLY A 27 -45.85 -0.26 32.66
C GLY A 27 -46.16 -1.36 31.61
N ALA A 28 -46.39 -2.58 32.10
CA ALA A 28 -46.50 -3.83 31.35
C ALA A 28 -47.55 -3.88 30.21
N ASN A 29 -47.31 -4.75 29.21
CA ASN A 29 -48.17 -5.93 28.96
C ASN A 29 -47.75 -6.77 27.75
N GLY A 30 -47.81 -8.09 27.92
CA GLY A 30 -48.41 -9.01 26.94
C GLY A 30 -47.55 -9.53 25.78
N ALA A 31 -47.09 -10.78 25.90
CA ALA A 31 -46.71 -11.64 24.77
C ALA A 31 -47.92 -11.92 23.85
N PRO A 32 -47.73 -12.31 22.58
CA PRO A 32 -47.51 -13.74 22.30
C PRO A 32 -46.54 -14.07 21.15
N LYS A 33 -46.01 -15.29 21.24
CA LYS A 33 -45.24 -16.07 20.26
C LYS A 33 -46.03 -16.35 18.97
N PRO A 34 -45.36 -16.39 17.80
CA PRO A 34 -45.47 -17.51 16.86
C PRO A 34 -44.08 -18.01 16.44
N ALA A 35 -43.73 -19.29 16.61
CA ALA A 35 -44.01 -20.42 15.70
C ALA A 35 -42.99 -20.50 14.55
N ALA A 36 -42.37 -21.68 14.45
CA ALA A 36 -41.26 -22.03 13.60
C ALA A 36 -41.66 -22.22 12.12
N THR A 37 -40.72 -21.94 11.22
CA THR A 37 -40.81 -22.23 9.77
C THR A 37 -39.41 -22.66 9.29
N PRO A 38 -39.28 -23.59 8.32
CA PRO A 38 -38.29 -24.66 8.35
C PRO A 38 -36.96 -24.38 7.66
N ALA A 39 -35.99 -25.25 7.98
CA ALA A 39 -34.67 -25.35 7.39
C ALA A 39 -34.69 -25.57 5.86
N ALA A 40 -33.88 -24.78 5.14
CA ALA A 40 -33.54 -25.02 3.74
C ALA A 40 -32.30 -25.93 3.63
N PRO A 41 -32.23 -26.82 2.62
CA PRO A 41 -31.28 -27.92 2.57
C PRO A 41 -29.84 -27.52 2.25
N ALA A 42 -28.92 -28.30 2.81
CA ALA A 42 -27.47 -28.21 2.66
C ALA A 42 -27.03 -28.27 1.19
N ALA A 43 -26.23 -27.29 0.76
CA ALA A 43 -25.50 -27.33 -0.49
C ALA A 43 -24.34 -28.35 -0.37
N LYS A 44 -24.31 -29.33 -1.28
CA LYS A 44 -23.16 -30.22 -1.46
C LYS A 44 -21.96 -29.42 -1.98
N PRO A 45 -20.72 -29.81 -1.62
CA PRO A 45 -19.52 -29.20 -2.18
C PRO A 45 -19.35 -29.66 -3.63
N THR A 46 -19.44 -28.74 -4.58
CA THR A 46 -18.97 -28.97 -5.95
C THR A 46 -17.47 -28.79 -5.96
N THR A 47 -16.77 -29.90 -6.22
CA THR A 47 -15.35 -30.01 -6.48
C THR A 47 -14.97 -29.04 -7.61
N ALA A 48 -14.07 -28.10 -7.33
CA ALA A 48 -13.41 -27.32 -8.38
C ALA A 48 -12.47 -28.28 -9.15
N GLN A 49 -12.92 -28.70 -10.33
CA GLN A 49 -12.04 -29.31 -11.32
C GLN A 49 -11.16 -28.21 -11.91
N GLY A 50 -9.85 -28.44 -11.86
CA GLY A 50 -8.87 -27.57 -12.50
C GLY A 50 -9.14 -27.49 -14.00
N THR A 51 -9.17 -26.27 -14.51
CA THR A 51 -9.22 -26.03 -15.95
C THR A 51 -7.79 -25.89 -16.45
N THR A 52 -7.39 -26.86 -17.25
CA THR A 52 -6.26 -26.84 -18.17
C THR A 52 -6.31 -25.58 -19.04
N THR A 53 -5.17 -24.88 -19.12
CA THR A 53 -4.91 -23.80 -20.07
C THR A 53 -5.14 -24.26 -21.51
N SER A 54 -6.13 -23.69 -22.18
CA SER A 54 -6.26 -23.73 -23.63
C SER A 54 -5.95 -22.36 -24.20
N GLU A 55 -5.05 -22.32 -25.17
CA GLU A 55 -4.73 -21.13 -25.98
C GLU A 55 -6.02 -20.55 -26.58
N GLY A 56 -6.41 -19.36 -26.13
CA GLY A 56 -7.64 -18.69 -26.55
C GLY A 56 -7.45 -17.17 -26.51
N GLU A 57 -8.02 -16.49 -27.50
CA GLU A 57 -7.92 -15.05 -27.69
C GLU A 57 -8.61 -14.29 -26.54
N VAL A 58 -7.84 -13.49 -25.79
CA VAL A 58 -8.32 -12.77 -24.60
C VAL A 58 -8.86 -11.40 -24.99
N THR A 59 -10.09 -11.09 -24.61
CA THR A 59 -10.76 -9.83 -24.97
C THR A 59 -10.59 -8.77 -23.88
N PHE A 60 -10.32 -7.51 -24.24
CA PHE A 60 -10.15 -6.43 -23.26
C PHE A 60 -11.39 -6.25 -22.37
N GLY A 61 -11.19 -6.42 -21.05
CA GLY A 61 -12.26 -6.32 -20.05
C GLY A 61 -12.99 -7.62 -19.74
N SER A 62 -12.56 -8.76 -20.31
CA SER A 62 -13.06 -10.08 -19.92
C SER A 62 -12.56 -10.50 -18.53
N GLU A 63 -13.22 -11.48 -17.94
CA GLU A 63 -12.81 -12.04 -16.65
C GLU A 63 -11.44 -12.73 -16.76
N GLU A 64 -11.14 -13.38 -17.89
CA GLU A 64 -9.81 -13.92 -18.20
C GLU A 64 -8.77 -12.79 -18.38
N ALA A 65 -9.12 -11.68 -19.03
CA ALA A 65 -8.23 -10.52 -19.16
C ALA A 65 -7.92 -9.86 -17.80
N GLU A 66 -8.90 -9.86 -16.89
CA GLU A 66 -8.73 -9.47 -15.50
C GLU A 66 -7.97 -10.55 -14.70
N GLU A 67 -8.04 -11.82 -15.10
CA GLU A 67 -7.29 -12.96 -14.54
C GLU A 67 -5.82 -13.00 -14.99
N PHE A 68 -5.48 -12.41 -16.15
CA PHE A 68 -4.10 -12.09 -16.57
C PHE A 68 -3.57 -10.79 -15.92
N ARG A 69 -4.45 -9.92 -15.40
CA ARG A 69 -4.10 -8.71 -14.62
C ARG A 69 -3.95 -8.99 -13.12
N LYS A 70 -4.73 -9.93 -12.58
CA LYS A 70 -4.30 -10.80 -11.48
C LYS A 70 -3.13 -11.61 -12.09
N GLU A 71 -1.98 -11.91 -11.53
CA GLU A 71 -1.64 -12.14 -10.16
C GLU A 71 -0.12 -12.03 -10.05
N THR A 72 0.35 -10.96 -9.41
CA THR A 72 1.56 -11.06 -8.57
C THR A 72 1.16 -11.39 -7.12
N GLY A 73 -0.09 -11.83 -6.90
CA GLY A 73 -0.76 -12.13 -5.63
C GLY A 73 -1.02 -10.91 -4.75
N LEU A 74 -0.07 -9.96 -4.74
CA LEU A 74 0.00 -8.89 -3.78
C LEU A 74 -0.57 -7.57 -4.33
N PRO A 75 -1.73 -7.10 -3.84
CA PRO A 75 -2.29 -5.82 -4.27
C PRO A 75 -1.42 -4.64 -3.80
N ALA A 76 -1.33 -3.59 -4.62
CA ALA A 76 -0.65 -2.35 -4.22
C ALA A 76 -1.59 -1.47 -3.39
N LEU A 77 -1.03 -0.77 -2.39
CA LEU A 77 -1.75 0.28 -1.68
C LEU A 77 -1.98 1.46 -2.63
N LYS A 78 -3.25 1.74 -2.91
CA LYS A 78 -3.70 2.92 -3.63
C LYS A 78 -4.50 3.79 -2.66
N VAL A 79 -4.21 5.09 -2.64
CA VAL A 79 -4.94 6.07 -1.84
C VAL A 79 -5.51 7.09 -2.80
N GLU A 80 -6.84 7.18 -2.83
CA GLU A 80 -7.55 8.15 -3.65
C GLU A 80 -7.32 9.58 -3.16
N LYS A 81 -7.52 10.55 -4.04
CA LYS A 81 -7.36 11.97 -3.72
C LYS A 81 -8.30 12.37 -2.57
N GLY A 82 -7.75 12.98 -1.53
CA GLY A 82 -8.49 13.39 -0.34
C GLY A 82 -8.85 12.25 0.62
N ASN A 83 -8.38 11.03 0.37
CA ASN A 83 -8.45 9.92 1.32
C ASN A 83 -7.12 9.72 2.05
N VAL A 84 -7.19 8.95 3.12
CA VAL A 84 -6.08 8.64 4.02
C VAL A 84 -6.06 7.14 4.25
N ALA A 85 -4.95 6.51 3.90
CA ALA A 85 -4.68 5.15 4.36
C ALA A 85 -3.97 5.18 5.71
N ARG A 86 -4.25 4.19 6.53
CA ARG A 86 -3.46 3.85 7.71
C ARG A 86 -2.83 2.48 7.48
N PHE A 87 -1.55 2.33 7.76
CA PHE A 87 -0.87 1.04 7.65
C PHE A 87 0.30 0.92 8.62
N ALA A 88 0.81 -0.30 8.78
CA ALA A 88 2.09 -0.61 9.42
C ALA A 88 2.92 -1.52 8.52
N PHE A 89 4.25 -1.48 8.63
CA PHE A 89 5.11 -2.42 7.91
C PHE A 89 5.04 -3.82 8.53
N VAL A 90 5.04 -4.84 7.68
CA VAL A 90 5.15 -6.23 8.15
C VAL A 90 6.58 -6.47 8.62
N PRO A 91 6.80 -6.92 9.88
CA PRO A 91 8.14 -7.22 10.37
C PRO A 91 8.72 -8.47 9.70
N GLY A 92 10.05 -8.58 9.69
CA GLY A 92 10.75 -9.75 9.13
C GLY A 92 10.93 -9.72 7.61
N VAL A 93 10.39 -8.72 6.91
CA VAL A 93 10.58 -8.53 5.47
C VAL A 93 11.30 -7.21 5.20
N ALA A 94 12.48 -7.30 4.60
CA ALA A 94 13.22 -6.12 4.16
C ALA A 94 12.55 -5.48 2.93
N LEU A 95 12.60 -4.15 2.85
CA LEU A 95 12.18 -3.44 1.64
C LEU A 95 13.08 -3.86 0.47
N LYS A 96 12.48 -4.02 -0.71
CA LYS A 96 13.23 -4.19 -1.96
C LYS A 96 13.54 -2.81 -2.53
N HIS A 97 14.74 -2.62 -3.05
CA HIS A 97 15.21 -1.36 -3.64
C HIS A 97 15.83 -1.62 -5.03
N ALA A 98 15.56 -0.71 -5.95
CA ALA A 98 16.20 -0.66 -7.26
C ALA A 98 16.12 0.77 -7.80
N ARG A 99 17.06 1.13 -8.67
CA ARG A 99 16.93 2.30 -9.52
C ARG A 99 16.13 1.89 -10.76
N ILE A 100 15.13 2.68 -11.13
CA ILE A 100 14.21 2.34 -12.23
C ILE A 100 14.10 3.47 -13.24
N HIS A 101 14.09 3.10 -14.51
CA HIS A 101 13.70 3.97 -15.61
C HIS A 101 12.22 3.79 -15.91
N TYR A 102 11.61 4.84 -16.46
CA TYR A 102 10.28 4.76 -17.05
C TYR A 102 10.39 5.11 -18.53
N ARG A 103 9.79 4.28 -19.38
CA ARG A 103 9.63 4.58 -20.81
C ARG A 103 8.18 4.36 -21.21
N GLU A 104 7.63 5.33 -21.93
CA GLU A 104 6.28 5.24 -22.48
C GLU A 104 6.16 4.02 -23.41
N GLY A 105 5.02 3.32 -23.34
CA GLY A 105 4.79 2.05 -24.06
C GLY A 105 5.43 0.80 -23.43
N VAL A 106 6.45 0.95 -22.57
CA VAL A 106 7.19 -0.18 -21.98
C VAL A 106 6.90 -0.35 -20.48
N GLY A 107 6.77 0.79 -19.78
CA GLY A 107 6.59 0.86 -18.34
C GLY A 107 7.90 1.07 -17.57
N GLU A 108 7.90 0.65 -16.30
CA GLU A 108 9.05 0.77 -15.39
C GLU A 108 9.97 -0.46 -15.49
N TYR A 109 11.27 -0.25 -15.72
CA TYR A 109 12.30 -1.30 -15.77
C TYR A 109 13.52 -0.93 -14.93
N ARG A 110 14.24 -1.94 -14.45
CA ARG A 110 15.40 -1.76 -13.56
C ARG A 110 16.60 -1.22 -14.34
N CYS A 111 17.32 -0.32 -13.70
CA CYS A 111 18.56 0.24 -14.22
C CYS A 111 19.70 -0.77 -14.02
N LEU A 112 20.48 -1.01 -15.06
CA LEU A 112 21.69 -1.84 -15.01
C LEU A 112 22.97 -1.06 -14.65
N SER A 113 22.89 0.27 -14.54
CA SER A 113 24.07 1.06 -14.19
C SER A 113 24.47 0.86 -12.72
N THR A 114 25.77 0.65 -12.50
CA THR A 114 26.40 0.59 -11.18
C THR A 114 27.10 1.92 -10.87
N PRO A 115 27.59 2.14 -9.64
CA PRO A 115 28.43 3.30 -9.32
C PRO A 115 29.71 3.37 -10.16
N GLU A 116 30.25 2.21 -10.56
CA GLU A 116 31.52 2.08 -11.28
C GLU A 116 31.34 2.10 -12.80
N GLN A 117 30.18 1.64 -13.31
CA GLN A 117 29.92 1.49 -14.73
C GLN A 117 28.54 2.00 -15.12
N LYS A 118 28.52 2.90 -16.10
CA LYS A 118 27.29 3.38 -16.72
C LYS A 118 26.86 2.39 -17.81
N ALA A 119 25.61 1.94 -17.74
CA ALA A 119 25.01 1.06 -18.74
C ALA A 119 24.24 1.87 -19.80
N ALA A 120 23.96 1.24 -20.95
CA ALA A 120 23.25 1.84 -22.09
C ALA A 120 21.93 2.54 -21.69
N CYS A 121 21.18 1.98 -20.72
CA CYS A 121 19.93 2.58 -20.22
C CYS A 121 20.08 3.98 -19.60
N CYS A 122 21.30 4.37 -19.24
CA CYS A 122 21.62 5.69 -18.69
C CYS A 122 22.37 6.59 -19.68
N GLU A 123 22.73 6.11 -20.86
CA GLU A 123 23.43 6.91 -21.87
C GLU A 123 22.47 7.88 -22.57
N GLY A 124 22.94 9.10 -22.85
CA GLY A 124 22.17 10.11 -23.58
C GLY A 124 20.86 10.60 -22.93
N VAL A 125 20.50 10.16 -21.73
CA VAL A 125 19.22 10.52 -21.09
C VAL A 125 19.23 11.89 -20.42
N ASP A 126 18.17 12.65 -20.71
CA ASP A 126 17.82 13.91 -20.10
C ASP A 126 17.60 13.78 -18.58
N LYS A 127 17.66 14.91 -17.85
CA LYS A 127 17.46 14.94 -16.39
C LYS A 127 16.15 14.31 -15.91
N THR A 128 15.13 14.28 -16.76
CA THR A 128 13.80 13.73 -16.49
C THR A 128 13.72 12.21 -16.65
N ALA A 129 14.65 11.61 -17.42
CA ALA A 129 14.72 10.19 -17.75
C ALA A 129 15.78 9.40 -16.93
N TYR A 130 16.47 10.06 -16.01
CA TYR A 130 17.36 9.38 -15.06
C TYR A 130 16.62 8.30 -14.25
N ALA A 131 17.35 7.22 -13.97
CA ALA A 131 16.86 6.17 -13.10
C ALA A 131 16.57 6.73 -11.70
N LYS A 132 15.32 6.55 -11.24
CA LYS A 132 14.84 7.02 -9.94
C LYS A 132 14.85 5.87 -8.94
N ASP A 133 15.19 6.18 -7.70
CA ASP A 133 15.11 5.22 -6.60
C ASP A 133 13.65 4.81 -6.33
N ARG A 134 13.41 3.50 -6.29
CA ARG A 134 12.14 2.91 -5.91
C ARG A 134 12.35 1.92 -4.79
N PHE A 135 11.47 2.00 -3.79
CA PHE A 135 11.39 1.03 -2.71
C PHE A 135 10.03 0.36 -2.73
N VAL A 136 10.00 -0.94 -2.45
CA VAL A 136 8.77 -1.72 -2.30
C VAL A 136 8.79 -2.44 -0.97
N GLY A 137 7.76 -2.23 -0.15
CA GLY A 137 7.62 -2.86 1.16
C GLY A 137 6.31 -3.62 1.31
N LEU A 138 6.30 -4.62 2.18
CA LEU A 138 5.09 -5.33 2.60
C LEU A 138 4.46 -4.61 3.80
N ILE A 139 3.15 -4.39 3.75
CA ILE A 139 2.42 -3.66 4.79
C ILE A 139 1.13 -4.36 5.18
N PHE A 140 0.71 -4.15 6.43
CA PHE A 140 -0.65 -4.34 6.89
C PHE A 140 -1.44 -3.05 6.69
N ALA A 141 -2.32 -3.00 5.70
CA ALA A 141 -3.22 -1.88 5.49
C ALA A 141 -4.50 -2.10 6.32
N TYR A 142 -4.86 -1.15 7.18
CA TYR A 142 -6.09 -1.24 7.96
C TYR A 142 -7.30 -0.94 7.08
N VAL A 143 -8.33 -1.80 7.15
CA VAL A 143 -9.52 -1.72 6.28
C VAL A 143 -10.75 -1.16 6.99
N ASN A 144 -10.83 -1.27 8.32
CA ASN A 144 -11.92 -0.75 9.13
C ASN A 144 -11.61 0.63 9.75
N VAL A 145 -10.90 1.47 8.99
CA VAL A 145 -10.62 2.87 9.32
C VAL A 145 -11.48 3.80 8.47
N ASP A 146 -11.81 4.97 9.00
CA ASP A 146 -12.46 6.02 8.25
C ASP A 146 -11.54 6.49 7.10
N PRO A 147 -11.99 6.46 5.83
CA PRO A 147 -11.14 6.73 4.69
C PRO A 147 -10.75 8.21 4.54
N LYS A 148 -11.39 9.14 5.25
CA LYS A 148 -11.07 10.58 5.20
C LYS A 148 -10.03 10.97 6.25
N THR A 149 -10.04 10.29 7.38
CA THR A 149 -9.19 10.63 8.53
C THR A 149 -8.08 9.62 8.77
N GLY A 150 -8.27 8.38 8.33
CA GLY A 150 -7.46 7.20 8.63
C GLY A 150 -7.68 6.65 10.04
N LYS A 151 -8.59 7.24 10.82
CA LYS A 151 -8.80 6.88 12.23
C LYS A 151 -9.79 5.72 12.34
N PHE A 152 -9.64 4.91 13.39
CA PHE A 152 -10.66 3.91 13.72
C PHE A 152 -11.93 4.61 14.21
N PRO A 153 -13.12 4.18 13.76
CA PRO A 153 -14.39 4.62 14.34
C PRO A 153 -14.45 4.40 15.85
N GLN A 154 -15.28 5.19 16.53
CA GLN A 154 -15.47 5.02 17.97
C GLN A 154 -16.09 3.66 18.27
N GLY A 155 -15.52 2.94 19.25
CA GLY A 155 -16.00 1.61 19.64
C GLY A 155 -15.44 0.45 18.81
N THR A 156 -14.52 0.70 17.87
CA THR A 156 -13.79 -0.39 17.18
C THR A 156 -13.06 -1.27 18.19
N LYS A 157 -13.44 -2.55 18.26
CA LYS A 157 -12.91 -3.52 19.23
C LYS A 157 -11.57 -4.12 18.79
N ALA A 158 -11.38 -4.32 17.49
CA ALA A 158 -10.17 -4.89 16.92
C ALA A 158 -9.89 -4.29 15.52
N PRO A 159 -8.61 -4.12 15.15
CA PRO A 159 -8.26 -3.73 13.80
C PRO A 159 -8.55 -4.86 12.82
N GLU A 160 -8.92 -4.51 11.60
CA GLU A 160 -8.95 -5.43 10.46
C GLU A 160 -7.87 -5.00 9.48
N VAL A 161 -7.08 -5.97 8.99
CA VAL A 161 -5.96 -5.71 8.09
C VAL A 161 -6.10 -6.51 6.80
N THR A 162 -5.48 -5.98 5.75
CA THR A 162 -5.20 -6.70 4.51
C THR A 162 -3.75 -6.46 4.12
N VAL A 163 -3.09 -7.51 3.64
CA VAL A 163 -1.70 -7.43 3.20
C VAL A 163 -1.62 -6.76 1.83
N LYS A 164 -0.78 -5.72 1.72
CA LYS A 164 -0.56 -4.96 0.49
C LYS A 164 0.92 -4.66 0.29
N ALA A 165 1.31 -4.35 -0.94
CA ALA A 165 2.59 -3.74 -1.26
C ALA A 165 2.47 -2.21 -1.24
N ILE A 166 3.45 -1.52 -0.66
CA ILE A 166 3.61 -0.07 -0.80
C ILE A 166 4.79 0.23 -1.72
N ARG A 167 4.62 1.17 -2.66
CA ARG A 167 5.69 1.69 -3.52
C ARG A 167 6.08 3.08 -3.06
N LEU A 168 7.35 3.30 -2.80
CA LEU A 168 7.88 4.55 -2.25
C LEU A 168 8.97 5.13 -3.16
N SER A 169 8.95 6.44 -3.33
CA SER A 169 10.12 7.19 -3.82
C SER A 169 11.16 7.33 -2.72
N ARG A 170 12.39 7.74 -3.07
CA ARG A 170 13.42 8.12 -2.08
C ARG A 170 12.94 9.13 -1.05
N ALA A 171 12.22 10.15 -1.49
CA ALA A 171 11.69 11.18 -0.59
C ALA A 171 10.70 10.60 0.42
N ASN A 172 9.80 9.72 -0.04
CA ASN A 172 8.82 9.08 0.84
C ASN A 172 9.47 8.06 1.78
N PHE A 173 10.44 7.28 1.29
CA PHE A 173 11.23 6.38 2.12
C PHE A 173 11.91 7.15 3.26
N LYS A 174 12.63 8.23 2.94
CA LYS A 174 13.26 9.09 3.95
C LYS A 174 12.25 9.67 4.93
N ALA A 175 11.15 10.22 4.43
CA ALA A 175 10.10 10.80 5.28
C ALA A 175 9.52 9.78 6.27
N ILE A 176 9.37 8.52 5.86
CA ILE A 176 8.92 7.42 6.73
C ILE A 176 10.00 6.98 7.72
N SER A 177 11.25 6.86 7.26
CA SER A 177 12.38 6.47 8.11
C SER A 177 12.61 7.43 9.26
N ASP A 178 12.27 8.71 9.08
CA ASP A 178 12.40 9.77 10.08
C ASP A 178 11.19 9.86 11.04
N LEU A 179 10.15 9.00 10.90
CA LEU A 179 8.94 9.03 11.75
C LEU A 179 9.04 8.41 13.15
N PRO A 180 9.75 7.29 13.37
CA PRO A 180 9.83 6.67 14.69
C PRO A 180 10.52 7.59 15.70
N SER A 181 10.04 7.62 16.95
CA SER A 181 10.76 8.26 18.04
C SER A 181 11.74 7.29 18.72
N GLU A 182 12.65 7.81 19.55
CA GLU A 182 13.59 6.98 20.33
C GLU A 182 12.87 5.99 21.28
N GLU A 183 11.62 6.29 21.66
CA GLU A 183 10.78 5.42 22.50
C GLU A 183 10.14 4.26 21.72
N ASP A 184 10.13 4.32 20.38
CA ASP A 184 9.56 3.29 19.53
C ASP A 184 10.58 2.14 19.35
N ASN A 185 10.69 1.25 20.35
CA ASN A 185 11.63 0.11 20.41
C ASN A 185 11.62 -0.85 19.19
N GLY A 186 10.64 -0.72 18.27
CA GLY A 186 10.56 -1.47 17.01
C GLY A 186 10.81 -0.64 15.75
N GLY A 187 11.24 0.62 15.89
CA GLY A 187 11.43 1.57 14.81
C GLY A 187 10.20 1.70 13.91
N VAL A 188 10.43 1.75 12.60
CA VAL A 188 9.37 1.86 11.57
C VAL A 188 8.37 0.69 11.63
N TYR A 189 8.77 -0.49 12.09
CA TYR A 189 7.90 -1.66 12.21
C TYR A 189 7.00 -1.62 13.46
N GLY A 190 7.35 -0.78 14.44
CA GLY A 190 6.61 -0.62 15.69
C GLY A 190 5.49 0.42 15.62
N ILE A 191 5.34 1.13 14.51
CA ILE A 191 4.40 2.25 14.38
C ILE A 191 3.36 2.03 13.28
N ASP A 192 2.21 2.68 13.45
CA ASP A 192 1.24 2.94 12.41
C ASP A 192 1.54 4.29 11.74
N ILE A 193 1.30 4.36 10.44
CA ILE A 193 1.57 5.52 9.59
C ILE A 193 0.27 5.92 8.87
N PHE A 194 -0.02 7.22 8.87
CA PHE A 194 -1.00 7.79 7.96
C PHE A 194 -0.33 8.19 6.65
N MET A 195 -0.92 7.77 5.54
CA MET A 195 -0.55 8.20 4.19
C MET A 195 -1.71 8.97 3.59
N ARG A 196 -1.51 10.28 3.46
CA ARG A 196 -2.50 11.20 2.89
C ARG A 196 -2.11 11.54 1.47
N HIS A 197 -3.08 11.49 0.56
CA HIS A 197 -2.89 12.06 -0.78
C HIS A 197 -3.07 13.58 -0.69
N ASP A 198 -1.97 14.32 -0.56
CA ASP A 198 -1.99 15.77 -0.39
C ASP A 198 -2.30 16.46 -1.73
N SER A 199 -3.49 17.04 -1.83
CA SER A 199 -3.95 17.71 -3.05
C SER A 199 -3.27 19.05 -3.33
N SER A 200 -2.54 19.61 -2.35
CA SER A 200 -1.80 20.88 -2.51
C SER A 200 -0.41 20.70 -3.10
N ARG A 201 0.09 19.46 -3.16
CA ARG A 201 1.38 19.13 -3.79
C ARG A 201 1.15 18.70 -5.23
N ALA A 202 1.97 19.22 -6.15
CA ALA A 202 1.96 18.82 -7.56
C ALA A 202 2.11 17.30 -7.73
N PHE A 203 2.90 16.67 -6.86
CA PHE A 203 3.05 15.23 -6.74
C PHE A 203 3.37 14.89 -5.28
N GLY A 204 2.63 13.97 -4.66
CA GLY A 204 3.14 13.29 -3.48
C GLY A 204 2.13 12.93 -2.41
N TYR A 205 2.55 11.94 -1.62
CA TYR A 205 1.88 11.54 -0.40
C TYR A 205 2.55 12.21 0.79
N ALA A 206 1.77 12.57 1.79
CA ALA A 206 2.27 13.01 3.09
C ALA A 206 2.20 11.84 4.08
N PHE A 207 3.28 11.62 4.82
CA PHE A 207 3.38 10.56 5.84
C PHE A 207 3.52 11.16 7.23
N THR A 208 2.73 10.67 8.17
CA THR A 208 2.79 11.08 9.57
C THR A 208 2.63 9.88 10.48
N ARG A 209 3.34 9.86 11.62
CA ARG A 209 3.13 8.85 12.68
C ARG A 209 1.70 8.94 13.21
N ALA A 210 1.03 7.80 13.32
CA ALA A 210 -0.33 7.70 13.85
C ALA A 210 -0.34 7.27 15.32
N SER A 211 0.28 6.12 15.62
CA SER A 211 0.44 5.56 16.97
C SER A 211 1.41 4.37 16.92
N ALA A 212 1.59 3.67 18.04
CA ALA A 212 2.12 2.30 18.01
C ALA A 212 1.26 1.38 17.13
N ALA A 213 1.90 0.33 16.59
CA ALA A 213 1.31 -0.58 15.62
C ALA A 213 0.13 -1.39 16.19
N LYS A 214 -1.09 -1.15 15.69
CA LYS A 214 -2.31 -1.76 16.23
C LYS A 214 -2.54 -3.22 15.80
N TRP A 215 -1.97 -3.63 14.67
CA TRP A 215 -2.08 -5.02 14.16
C TRP A 215 -1.53 -6.06 15.15
N THR A 216 -0.66 -5.66 16.08
CA THR A 216 -0.13 -6.52 17.14
C THR A 216 -1.22 -7.17 18.00
N ALA A 217 -2.39 -6.53 18.14
CA ALA A 217 -3.56 -7.11 18.83
C ALA A 217 -4.16 -8.33 18.11
N ILE A 218 -3.89 -8.49 16.82
CA ILE A 218 -4.35 -9.60 15.97
C ILE A 218 -3.16 -10.33 15.32
N LYS A 219 -2.01 -10.35 16.00
CA LYS A 219 -0.70 -10.78 15.46
C LYS A 219 -0.77 -12.07 14.65
N ASP A 220 -1.36 -13.13 15.22
CA ASP A 220 -1.37 -14.45 14.57
C ASP A 220 -2.18 -14.44 13.28
N ALA A 221 -3.35 -13.80 13.29
CA ALA A 221 -4.19 -13.66 12.10
C ALA A 221 -3.54 -12.78 11.03
N ALA A 222 -2.92 -11.66 11.43
CA ALA A 222 -2.23 -10.75 10.52
C ALA A 222 -1.01 -11.43 9.88
N MET A 223 -0.14 -12.08 10.67
CA MET A 223 1.05 -12.76 10.15
C MET A 223 0.68 -13.94 9.25
N LYS A 224 -0.39 -14.69 9.56
CA LYS A 224 -0.90 -15.74 8.67
C LYS A 224 -1.32 -15.21 7.29
N GLN A 225 -1.88 -14.00 7.21
CA GLN A 225 -2.16 -13.39 5.91
C GLN A 225 -0.88 -12.96 5.16
N ALA A 226 0.18 -12.61 5.89
CA ALA A 226 1.44 -12.16 5.29
C ALA A 226 2.37 -13.30 4.89
N GLU A 227 2.18 -14.49 5.47
CA GLU A 227 3.00 -15.69 5.29
C GLU A 227 3.39 -15.98 3.82
N PRO A 228 2.47 -15.92 2.83
CA PRO A 228 2.82 -16.20 1.43
C PRO A 228 3.78 -15.18 0.79
N TYR A 229 4.05 -14.06 1.45
CA TYR A 229 4.81 -12.94 0.90
C TYR A 229 6.09 -12.62 1.70
N LEU A 230 6.40 -13.42 2.72
CA LEU A 230 7.54 -13.17 3.62
C LEU A 230 8.90 -13.43 2.94
N ASP A 231 8.94 -14.25 1.88
CA ASP A 231 10.14 -14.45 1.05
C ASP A 231 10.57 -13.17 0.29
N GLY A 232 9.64 -12.23 0.13
CA GLY A 232 9.83 -10.98 -0.59
C GLY A 232 9.91 -11.15 -2.12
N GLU A 233 9.63 -12.32 -2.68
CA GLU A 233 9.63 -12.54 -4.14
C GLU A 233 8.50 -11.75 -4.82
N ALA A 234 7.32 -11.73 -4.20
CA ALA A 234 6.21 -10.89 -4.65
C ALA A 234 6.60 -9.39 -4.67
N LEU A 235 7.40 -8.92 -3.71
CA LEU A 235 7.89 -7.54 -3.67
C LEU A 235 8.91 -7.26 -4.79
N LYS A 236 9.81 -8.21 -5.09
CA LYS A 236 10.77 -8.09 -6.20
C LYS A 236 10.06 -7.91 -7.53
N ARG A 237 9.00 -8.69 -7.79
CA ARG A 237 8.18 -8.57 -9.01
C ARG A 237 7.47 -7.22 -9.11
N LYS A 238 7.22 -6.54 -7.98
CA LYS A 238 6.54 -5.24 -7.94
C LYS A 238 7.45 -4.03 -8.17
N ILE A 239 8.77 -4.18 -8.17
CA ILE A 239 9.70 -3.04 -8.24
C ILE A 239 9.88 -2.46 -9.66
N GLY A 240 9.76 -3.30 -10.67
CA GLY A 240 10.01 -3.00 -12.09
C GLY A 240 10.49 -4.24 -12.82
N LYS A 241 10.34 -4.25 -14.16
CA LYS A 241 10.80 -5.35 -15.01
C LYS A 241 12.31 -5.54 -14.86
N ASP A 242 12.73 -6.78 -14.72
CA ASP A 242 14.14 -7.17 -14.79
C ASP A 242 14.45 -7.39 -16.27
N LEU A 243 15.35 -6.59 -16.84
CA LEU A 243 15.76 -6.69 -18.23
C LEU A 243 17.28 -6.84 -18.26
N ASN A 244 17.77 -7.71 -19.13
CA ASN A 244 19.18 -7.88 -19.39
C ASN A 244 19.70 -6.82 -20.39
N GLU A 245 21.01 -6.85 -20.66
CA GLU A 245 21.67 -5.85 -21.51
C GLU A 245 21.19 -5.88 -22.97
N VAL A 246 20.92 -7.07 -23.51
CA VAL A 246 20.40 -7.27 -24.88
C VAL A 246 19.00 -6.67 -24.99
N GLU A 247 18.11 -7.01 -24.05
CA GLU A 247 16.74 -6.50 -24.00
C GLU A 247 16.70 -4.98 -23.88
N ILE A 248 17.57 -4.40 -23.03
CA ILE A 248 17.68 -2.94 -22.90
C ILE A 248 18.19 -2.31 -24.20
N THR A 249 19.17 -2.91 -24.85
CA THR A 249 19.71 -2.38 -26.11
C THR A 249 18.67 -2.40 -27.23
N LEU A 250 17.95 -3.53 -27.38
CA LEU A 250 16.81 -3.66 -28.29
C LEU A 250 15.74 -2.62 -27.97
N LEU A 251 15.39 -2.46 -26.69
CA LEU A 251 14.45 -1.46 -26.24
C LEU A 251 14.87 -0.07 -26.72
N LEU A 252 16.11 0.33 -26.44
CA LEU A 252 16.66 1.65 -26.77
C LEU A 252 16.70 1.91 -28.27
N SER A 253 16.93 0.90 -29.09
CA SER A 253 16.96 1.00 -30.57
C SER A 253 15.61 1.36 -31.22
N GLY A 254 14.49 1.28 -30.47
CA GLY A 254 13.17 1.70 -30.97
C GLY A 254 12.39 0.63 -31.74
N LYS A 255 12.91 -0.59 -31.84
CA LYS A 255 12.12 -1.77 -32.24
C LYS A 255 11.38 -2.28 -31.00
N GLY A 256 10.06 -2.06 -30.96
CA GLY A 256 9.23 -2.22 -29.77
C GLY A 256 9.14 -3.63 -29.16
N ALA A 257 8.70 -3.66 -27.90
CA ALA A 257 8.30 -4.80 -27.05
C ALA A 257 9.14 -6.08 -27.20
N VAL A 258 10.20 -6.18 -26.40
CA VAL A 258 10.81 -7.48 -26.05
C VAL A 258 9.90 -8.21 -25.08
N ASP A 259 9.30 -9.30 -25.54
CA ASP A 259 8.84 -10.37 -24.65
C ASP A 259 10.08 -11.04 -24.05
N ALA A 260 10.11 -11.13 -22.72
CA ALA A 260 11.32 -11.36 -21.94
C ALA A 260 11.94 -12.77 -22.05
N ASP A 261 11.41 -13.62 -22.94
CA ASP A 261 11.80 -15.03 -23.04
C ASP A 261 12.60 -15.40 -24.31
N GLU A 262 12.79 -14.50 -25.30
CA GLU A 262 13.39 -14.90 -26.59
C GLU A 262 14.40 -13.93 -27.23
N ALA A 263 14.96 -12.94 -26.51
CA ALA A 263 16.00 -12.10 -27.10
C ALA A 263 17.39 -12.75 -26.97
N THR A 264 18.03 -13.10 -28.10
CA THR A 264 19.38 -13.71 -28.14
C THR A 264 20.43 -12.73 -28.67
N LEU A 265 21.72 -13.01 -28.42
CA LEU A 265 22.85 -12.22 -28.95
C LEU A 265 22.85 -12.12 -30.48
N GLU A 266 22.28 -13.10 -31.17
CA GLU A 266 22.17 -13.14 -32.64
C GLU A 266 21.26 -12.02 -33.18
N ASP A 267 20.29 -11.53 -32.39
CA ASP A 267 19.40 -10.43 -32.76
C ASP A 267 20.11 -9.05 -32.71
N VAL A 268 21.25 -8.97 -32.01
CA VAL A 268 22.08 -7.77 -31.92
C VAL A 268 23.13 -7.75 -33.04
N GLU A 269 23.63 -8.91 -33.45
CA GLU A 269 24.67 -9.04 -34.49
C GLU A 269 24.15 -8.87 -35.92
N GLN A 270 22.83 -8.88 -36.13
CA GLN A 270 22.20 -8.56 -37.44
C GLN A 270 21.76 -7.09 -37.58
N MET A 271 22.15 -6.20 -36.65
CA MET A 271 22.04 -4.74 -36.82
C MET A 271 23.18 -4.17 -37.65
#